data_AF-A0AB74KEK7-F1
#
_entry.id   AF-A0AB74KEK7-F1
#
_cell.length_a   1.000
_cell.length_b   1.000
_cell.length_c   1.000
_cell.angle_alpha   90.00
_cell.angle_beta   90.00
_cell.angle_gamma   90.00
#
_symmetry.space_group_name_H-M   'P 1'
#
loop_
_entity.id
_entity.type
_entity.pdbx_description
1 polymer ?
#
loop_
_entity_poly.entity_id
_entity_poly.type
_entity_poly.pdbx_seq_one_letter_code
_entity_poly.pdbx_strand_id
1 'polypeptide(L)'
;MSKAFISFKTFKKLLDMPMRANIQTLLEILCSAEEMKDVTLRAGEKKPLNKVRELQEIRYPPPKMIQAVDKISVLLQAALAGVDLNEFRSDEFQPFNDNVLIYKQSFRVAKGGSIASKAWEDRSTTLRQIDEVGQKSIKIFTCKGINSIEKLSQQDPGYIELLLNRNPPFGTTIVSKAKAFPKFFISVDEQYLLLHHGAKPVQAILKLSVGVMNTGQNIKLKTRTNNLLHASIVIWNSEDELVDFRRIQVKALIEKPREFEIKPSFGNSKSKISIQVSCDECAGLHEVYEYQPRVSQEEFPSVAHIEANDESSEEDLIDLTDADFIDEMLQMQVVKVSALKEIKEVEVAKNVDLPNQIGPESKRRTYANKRTYEHATNNTVEENTQRYKRRAMSSSDEEDQLA
;
A
#
# COMPACT_ATOMS: atom_id res chain seq x y z
N MET A 1 12.46 8.67 3.30
CA MET A 1 12.39 9.32 4.64
C MET A 1 11.78 10.72 4.58
N SER A 2 12.33 11.66 3.80
CA SER A 2 11.85 13.07 3.75
C SER A 2 10.45 13.27 3.16
N LYS A 3 10.00 12.43 2.21
CA LYS A 3 8.70 12.61 1.53
C LYS A 3 7.47 12.29 2.42
N ALA A 4 7.63 11.43 3.43
CA ALA A 4 6.54 11.01 4.33
C ALA A 4 6.73 11.49 5.78
N PHE A 5 7.89 12.08 6.11
CA PHE A 5 8.23 12.55 7.46
C PHE A 5 7.97 11.49 8.55
N ILE A 6 8.40 10.25 8.29
CA ILE A 6 8.32 9.11 9.21
C ILE A 6 9.65 9.01 9.97
N SER A 7 9.57 8.73 11.26
CA SER A 7 10.71 8.51 12.16
C SER A 7 11.54 7.33 11.71
N PHE A 8 12.87 7.44 11.85
CA PHE A 8 13.80 6.35 11.54
C PHE A 8 13.49 5.08 12.34
N LYS A 9 13.09 5.21 13.61
CA LYS A 9 12.71 4.06 14.46
C LYS A 9 11.49 3.32 13.90
N THR A 10 10.46 4.05 13.48
CA THR A 10 9.26 3.47 12.86
C THR A 10 9.63 2.79 11.54
N PHE A 11 10.47 3.43 10.73
CA PHE A 11 10.92 2.85 9.47
C PHE A 11 11.71 1.55 9.66
N LYS A 12 12.58 1.48 10.67
CA LYS A 12 13.28 0.24 11.02
C LYS A 12 12.30 -0.90 11.37
N LYS A 13 11.28 -0.63 12.17
CA LYS A 13 10.23 -1.62 12.49
C LYS A 13 9.48 -2.12 11.24
N LEU A 14 9.27 -1.25 10.24
CA LEU A 14 8.65 -1.62 8.98
C LEU A 14 9.56 -2.49 8.11
N LEU A 15 10.88 -2.26 8.14
CA LEU A 15 11.86 -3.10 7.43
C LEU A 15 12.06 -4.46 8.09
N ASP A 16 12.01 -4.51 9.42
CA ASP A 16 12.15 -5.74 10.22
C ASP A 16 10.84 -6.57 10.26
N MET A 17 9.83 -6.18 9.47
CA MET A 17 8.55 -6.87 9.41
C MET A 17 8.73 -8.29 8.83
N PRO A 18 8.11 -9.32 9.44
CA PRO A 18 8.23 -10.68 8.92
C PRO A 18 7.61 -10.78 7.52
N MET A 19 8.22 -11.60 6.66
CA MET A 19 7.57 -11.99 5.40
C MET A 19 6.20 -12.61 5.69
N ARG A 20 5.20 -12.28 4.87
CA ARG A 20 3.81 -12.73 5.03
C ARG A 20 3.14 -12.27 6.34
N ALA A 21 3.54 -11.09 6.85
CA ALA A 21 2.86 -10.45 7.96
C ALA A 21 1.36 -10.27 7.66
N ASN A 22 0.51 -10.65 8.62
CA ASN A 22 -0.92 -10.47 8.51
C ASN A 22 -1.36 -9.06 8.94
N ILE A 23 -2.64 -8.74 8.75
CA ILE A 23 -3.23 -7.43 9.11
C ILE A 23 -3.04 -7.11 10.61
N GLN A 24 -3.07 -8.12 11.48
CA GLN A 24 -2.84 -7.92 12.91
C GLN A 24 -1.41 -7.45 13.19
N THR A 25 -0.40 -8.10 12.60
CA THR A 25 1.00 -7.68 12.72
C THR A 25 1.20 -6.27 12.16
N LEU A 26 0.58 -5.94 11.02
CA LEU A 26 0.60 -4.59 10.47
C LEU A 26 -0.01 -3.56 11.45
N LEU A 27 -1.13 -3.89 12.07
CA LEU A 27 -1.79 -3.05 13.06
C LEU A 27 -0.92 -2.87 14.31
N GLU A 28 -0.28 -3.92 14.81
CA GLU A 28 0.61 -3.88 15.98
C GLU A 28 1.83 -3.00 15.73
N ILE A 29 2.48 -3.14 14.55
CA ILE A 29 3.61 -2.31 14.13
C ILE A 29 3.16 -0.86 14.00
N LEU A 30 2.01 -0.62 13.37
CA LEU A 30 1.43 0.71 13.23
C LEU A 30 1.20 1.34 14.61
N CYS A 31 0.50 0.65 15.51
CA CYS A 31 0.19 1.15 16.87
C CYS A 31 1.44 1.39 17.72
N SER A 32 2.55 0.71 17.40
CA SER A 32 3.84 0.85 18.06
C SER A 32 4.75 1.90 17.41
N ALA A 33 4.26 2.67 16.44
CA ALA A 33 5.03 3.69 15.74
C ALA A 33 5.47 4.84 16.66
N GLU A 34 6.68 5.36 16.44
CA GLU A 34 7.25 6.46 17.23
C GLU A 34 6.43 7.75 17.09
N GLU A 35 5.69 7.91 15.99
CA GLU A 35 4.76 9.02 15.76
C GLU A 35 3.62 9.10 16.78
N MET A 36 3.34 8.00 17.50
CA MET A 36 2.27 7.90 18.49
C MET A 36 2.77 7.84 19.93
N LYS A 37 4.07 8.09 20.17
CA LYS A 37 4.68 8.02 21.51
C LYS A 37 4.06 8.98 22.55
N ASP A 38 3.46 10.07 22.09
CA ASP A 38 2.85 11.09 22.96
C ASP A 38 1.49 10.63 23.53
N VAL A 39 0.90 9.58 22.96
CA VAL A 39 -0.31 8.96 23.49
C VAL A 39 0.09 8.12 24.71
N THR A 40 -0.50 8.41 25.86
CA THR A 40 -0.27 7.68 27.12
C THR A 40 -1.55 7.05 27.62
N LEU A 41 -1.43 5.92 28.32
CA LEU A 41 -2.54 5.24 29.00
C LEU A 41 -2.56 5.66 30.46
N ARG A 42 -3.65 6.29 30.90
CA ARG A 42 -3.86 6.69 32.29
C ARG A 42 -4.64 5.62 33.04
N ALA A 43 -4.50 5.58 34.37
CA ALA A 43 -5.13 4.54 35.19
C ALA A 43 -6.66 4.52 35.06
N GLY A 44 -7.30 5.70 35.10
CA GLY A 44 -8.76 5.86 34.98
C GLY A 44 -9.35 5.44 33.64
N GLU A 45 -8.54 5.42 32.58
CA GLU A 45 -8.98 5.06 31.23
C GLU A 45 -9.10 3.55 31.01
N LYS A 46 -8.46 2.73 31.87
CA LYS A 46 -8.40 1.27 31.68
C LYS A 46 -9.79 0.62 31.71
N LYS A 47 -10.65 1.02 32.65
CA LYS A 47 -12.00 0.48 32.78
C LYS A 47 -12.87 0.75 31.54
N PRO A 48 -13.04 2.01 31.07
CA PRO A 48 -13.82 2.27 29.86
C PRO A 48 -13.19 1.65 28.61
N LEU A 49 -11.86 1.64 28.48
CA LEU A 49 -11.18 1.00 27.34
C LEU A 49 -11.39 -0.52 27.31
N ASN A 50 -11.43 -1.19 28.47
CA ASN A 50 -11.75 -2.63 28.53
C ASN A 50 -13.16 -2.92 28.01
N LYS A 51 -14.14 -2.05 28.28
CA LYS A 51 -15.50 -2.18 27.74
C LYS A 51 -15.52 -2.05 26.21
N VAL A 52 -14.76 -1.10 25.66
CA VAL A 52 -14.63 -0.94 24.20
C VAL A 52 -13.93 -2.14 23.58
N ARG A 53 -12.86 -2.62 24.21
CA ARG A 53 -12.09 -3.81 23.78
C ARG A 53 -12.97 -5.07 23.66
N GLU A 54 -13.98 -5.21 24.52
CA GLU A 54 -14.89 -6.37 24.56
C GLU A 54 -15.99 -6.34 23.49
N LEU A 55 -16.11 -5.25 22.72
CA LEU A 55 -17.07 -5.16 21.63
C LEU A 55 -16.69 -6.12 20.49
N GLN A 56 -17.70 -6.78 19.90
CA GLN A 56 -17.53 -7.69 18.75
C GLN A 56 -16.99 -6.96 17.51
N GLU A 57 -17.17 -5.65 17.47
CA GLU A 57 -16.68 -4.75 16.45
C GLU A 57 -15.14 -4.67 16.42
N ILE A 58 -14.45 -4.92 17.54
CA ILE A 58 -12.99 -4.89 17.65
C ILE A 58 -12.42 -6.23 17.18
N ARG A 59 -11.67 -6.21 16.07
CA ARG A 59 -11.24 -7.43 15.36
C ARG A 59 -10.02 -8.09 15.99
N TYR A 60 -9.10 -7.27 16.50
CA TYR A 60 -7.81 -7.70 17.06
C TYR A 60 -7.65 -7.11 18.47
N PRO A 61 -8.52 -7.47 19.43
CA PRO A 61 -8.47 -6.90 20.77
C PRO A 61 -7.15 -7.27 21.47
N PRO A 62 -6.43 -6.31 22.06
CA PRO A 62 -5.24 -6.63 22.86
C PRO A 62 -5.64 -7.46 24.08
N PRO A 63 -4.76 -8.35 24.58
CA PRO A 63 -5.11 -9.27 25.67
C PRO A 63 -5.45 -8.51 26.97
N LYS A 64 -4.78 -7.40 27.24
CA LYS A 64 -4.96 -6.55 28.43
C LYS A 64 -4.71 -5.08 28.06
N MET A 65 -5.18 -4.16 28.90
CA MET A 65 -4.92 -2.72 28.77
C MET A 65 -3.77 -2.31 29.70
N ILE A 66 -2.53 -2.54 29.27
CA ILE A 66 -1.33 -2.34 30.08
C ILE A 66 -0.51 -1.15 29.56
N GLN A 67 -0.34 -1.07 28.24
CA GLN A 67 0.53 -0.13 27.57
C GLN A 67 -0.25 0.88 26.74
N ALA A 68 0.41 1.98 26.37
CA ALA A 68 -0.15 2.97 25.44
C ALA A 68 -0.53 2.34 24.08
N VAL A 69 0.24 1.36 23.61
CA VAL A 69 -0.03 0.62 22.36
C VAL A 69 -1.40 -0.06 22.40
N ASP A 70 -1.82 -0.61 23.55
CA ASP A 70 -3.13 -1.24 23.71
C ASP A 70 -4.25 -0.23 23.53
N LYS A 71 -4.09 0.97 24.13
CA LYS A 71 -5.03 2.10 23.99
C LYS A 71 -5.10 2.57 22.54
N ILE A 72 -3.97 2.74 21.88
CA ILE A 72 -3.88 3.15 20.48
C ILE A 72 -4.61 2.13 19.60
N SER A 73 -4.33 0.83 19.80
CA SER A 73 -4.96 -0.26 19.04
C SER A 73 -6.47 -0.27 19.21
N VAL A 74 -7.00 -0.25 20.45
CA VAL A 74 -8.44 -0.26 20.69
C VAL A 74 -9.13 0.98 20.09
N LEU A 75 -8.56 2.17 20.29
CA LEU A 75 -9.16 3.41 19.76
C LEU A 75 -9.12 3.48 18.24
N LEU A 76 -8.04 3.02 17.61
CA LEU A 76 -7.94 2.97 16.15
C LEU A 76 -8.95 1.96 15.57
N GLN A 77 -9.02 0.76 16.14
CA GLN A 77 -9.99 -0.25 15.70
C GLN A 77 -11.44 0.20 15.92
N ALA A 78 -11.74 0.85 17.05
CA ALA A 78 -13.04 1.44 17.32
C ALA A 78 -13.40 2.52 16.28
N ALA A 79 -12.42 3.32 15.85
CA ALA A 79 -12.62 4.31 14.78
C ALA A 79 -12.94 3.64 13.43
N LEU A 80 -12.21 2.57 13.07
CA LEU A 80 -12.40 1.82 11.82
C LEU A 80 -13.70 0.99 11.78
N ALA A 81 -14.12 0.46 12.93
CA ALA A 81 -15.44 -0.15 13.08
C ALA A 81 -16.55 0.90 13.25
N GLY A 82 -16.15 2.14 13.53
CA GLY A 82 -17.01 3.27 13.72
C GLY A 82 -17.96 3.13 14.91
N VAL A 83 -17.45 2.57 15.99
CA VAL A 83 -18.05 2.58 17.33
C VAL A 83 -18.20 4.03 17.80
N ASP A 84 -19.33 4.36 18.43
CA ASP A 84 -19.50 5.68 19.05
C ASP A 84 -18.79 5.71 20.41
N LEU A 85 -17.57 6.24 20.42
CA LEU A 85 -16.75 6.32 21.62
C LEU A 85 -17.34 7.26 22.69
N ASN A 86 -18.32 8.10 22.36
CA ASN A 86 -18.96 8.98 23.35
C ASN A 86 -19.79 8.19 24.38
N GLU A 87 -20.29 7.01 24.02
CA GLU A 87 -21.03 6.12 24.92
C GLU A 87 -20.17 5.61 26.09
N PHE A 88 -18.83 5.70 25.96
CA PHE A 88 -17.87 5.23 26.94
C PHE A 88 -17.19 6.36 27.70
N ARG A 89 -17.57 7.62 27.45
CA ARG A 89 -16.96 8.80 28.07
C ARG A 89 -17.14 8.76 29.60
N SER A 90 -16.11 9.18 30.31
CA SER A 90 -16.17 9.46 31.75
C SER A 90 -15.35 10.71 32.07
N ASP A 91 -15.39 11.16 33.32
CA ASP A 91 -14.55 12.27 33.79
C ASP A 91 -13.06 11.98 33.57
N GLU A 92 -12.67 10.72 33.67
CA GLU A 92 -11.29 10.24 33.52
C GLU A 92 -10.94 9.80 32.09
N PHE A 93 -11.92 9.68 31.17
CA PHE A 93 -11.72 9.19 29.81
C PHE A 93 -12.46 10.04 28.78
N GLN A 94 -11.67 10.80 28.02
CA GLN A 94 -12.15 11.67 26.94
C GLN A 94 -11.52 11.24 25.60
N PRO A 95 -12.12 10.26 24.90
CA PRO A 95 -11.48 9.59 23.77
C PRO A 95 -11.28 10.47 22.53
N PHE A 96 -11.97 11.60 22.42
CA PHE A 96 -12.00 12.41 21.20
C PHE A 96 -10.60 12.92 20.79
N ASN A 97 -9.87 13.54 21.72
CA ASN A 97 -8.56 14.13 21.42
C ASN A 97 -7.54 13.06 21.03
N ASP A 98 -7.52 11.95 21.77
CA ASP A 98 -6.65 10.82 21.47
C ASP A 98 -7.01 10.19 20.12
N ASN A 99 -8.29 10.01 19.82
CA ASN A 99 -8.73 9.43 18.55
C ASN A 99 -8.31 10.31 17.35
N VAL A 100 -8.48 11.63 17.46
CA VAL A 100 -8.05 12.59 16.42
C VAL A 100 -6.54 12.51 16.22
N LEU A 101 -5.76 12.49 17.31
CA LEU A 101 -4.31 12.40 17.25
C LEU A 101 -3.85 11.07 16.64
N ILE A 102 -4.30 9.95 17.20
CA ILE A 102 -3.98 8.59 16.76
C ILE A 102 -4.24 8.48 15.26
N TYR A 103 -5.43 8.85 14.82
CA TYR A 103 -5.81 8.70 13.42
C TYR A 103 -4.94 9.56 12.48
N LYS A 104 -4.65 10.82 12.88
CA LYS A 104 -3.75 11.70 12.11
C LYS A 104 -2.36 11.09 11.98
N GLN A 105 -1.82 10.47 13.04
CA GLN A 105 -0.51 9.84 13.01
C GLN A 105 -0.52 8.51 12.26
N SER A 106 -1.56 7.69 12.42
CA SER A 106 -1.75 6.44 11.69
C SER A 106 -1.72 6.66 10.19
N PHE A 107 -2.43 7.69 9.70
CA PHE A 107 -2.45 8.03 8.27
C PHE A 107 -1.09 8.49 7.72
N ARG A 108 -0.21 9.04 8.57
CA ARG A 108 1.15 9.42 8.18
C ARG A 108 2.05 8.18 8.00
N VAL A 109 1.89 7.19 8.86
CA VAL A 109 2.72 5.97 8.86
C VAL A 109 2.24 4.99 7.79
N ALA A 110 0.93 4.73 7.72
CA ALA A 110 0.33 3.79 6.79
C ALA A 110 -0.69 4.50 5.90
N LYS A 111 -0.44 4.49 4.58
CA LYS A 111 -1.39 4.94 3.58
C LYS A 111 -2.19 3.73 3.09
N GLY A 112 -3.51 3.79 3.25
CA GLY A 112 -4.42 2.75 2.78
C GLY A 112 -5.87 3.19 2.94
N GLY A 113 -6.76 2.66 2.10
CA GLY A 113 -8.16 3.06 2.04
C GLY A 113 -8.85 2.97 3.39
N SER A 114 -8.56 1.92 4.17
CA SER A 114 -9.11 1.76 5.51
C SER A 114 -8.77 2.90 6.47
N ILE A 115 -7.48 3.24 6.53
CA ILE A 115 -7.00 4.34 7.38
C ILE A 115 -7.43 5.68 6.81
N ALA A 116 -7.58 5.89 5.51
CA ALA A 116 -8.01 7.18 4.96
C ALA A 116 -9.50 7.48 5.17
N SER A 117 -10.32 6.43 5.26
CA SER A 117 -11.79 6.52 5.28
C SER A 117 -12.43 6.34 6.66
N LYS A 118 -11.65 5.92 7.68
CA LYS A 118 -12.18 5.47 8.99
C LYS A 118 -13.12 4.27 8.86
N ALA A 119 -12.78 3.32 8.00
CA ALA A 119 -13.61 2.13 7.79
C ALA A 119 -12.72 0.90 7.56
N TRP A 120 -13.17 -0.26 8.02
CA TRP A 120 -12.61 -1.54 7.56
C TRP A 120 -13.06 -1.84 6.13
N GLU A 121 -12.13 -2.19 5.25
CA GLU A 121 -12.40 -2.48 3.83
C GLU A 121 -13.37 -3.64 3.58
N ASP A 122 -13.46 -4.59 4.51
CA ASP A 122 -14.27 -5.81 4.43
C ASP A 122 -15.65 -5.69 5.11
N ARG A 123 -16.05 -4.50 5.57
CA ARG A 123 -17.32 -4.27 6.29
C ARG A 123 -18.23 -3.27 5.58
N SER A 124 -19.52 -3.33 5.91
CA SER A 124 -20.51 -2.33 5.48
C SER A 124 -20.28 -0.95 6.12
N THR A 125 -19.33 -0.83 7.06
CA THR A 125 -18.87 0.46 7.60
C THR A 125 -18.24 1.35 6.53
N THR A 126 -17.80 0.78 5.40
CA THR A 126 -17.39 1.52 4.19
C THR A 126 -18.46 2.49 3.69
N LEU A 127 -19.74 2.19 3.90
CA LEU A 127 -20.86 3.07 3.50
C LEU A 127 -20.87 4.40 4.27
N ARG A 128 -20.22 4.49 5.43
CA ARG A 128 -20.09 5.74 6.21
C ARG A 128 -19.28 6.82 5.48
N GLN A 129 -18.57 6.44 4.41
CA GLN A 129 -17.88 7.40 3.55
C GLN A 129 -18.85 8.32 2.79
N ILE A 130 -20.13 7.94 2.70
CA ILE A 130 -21.18 8.77 2.11
C ILE A 130 -21.79 9.65 3.19
N ASP A 131 -21.69 10.97 3.03
CA ASP A 131 -22.32 11.94 3.92
C ASP A 131 -23.83 11.65 4.03
N GLU A 132 -24.35 11.72 5.27
CA GLU A 132 -25.73 11.36 5.68
C GLU A 132 -25.99 9.86 5.90
N VAL A 133 -25.05 8.97 5.55
CA VAL A 133 -25.15 7.55 5.88
C VAL A 133 -24.55 7.28 7.26
N GLY A 134 -25.41 7.22 8.26
CA GLY A 134 -25.05 6.89 9.65
C GLY A 134 -25.18 5.40 9.98
N GLN A 135 -24.76 5.02 11.20
CA GLN A 135 -24.80 3.62 11.68
C GLN A 135 -26.17 2.96 11.57
N LYS A 136 -27.25 3.70 11.87
CA LYS A 136 -28.62 3.17 11.77
C LYS A 136 -28.96 2.78 10.33
N SER A 137 -28.62 3.64 9.36
CA SER A 137 -28.81 3.37 7.94
C SER A 137 -27.98 2.16 7.48
N ILE A 138 -26.72 2.06 7.92
CA ILE A 138 -25.85 0.93 7.59
C ILE A 138 -26.43 -0.40 8.08
N LYS A 139 -26.98 -0.44 9.30
CA LYS A 139 -27.64 -1.64 9.84
C LYS A 139 -28.83 -2.04 8.97
N ILE A 140 -29.70 -1.09 8.61
CA ILE A 140 -30.86 -1.34 7.74
C ILE A 140 -30.42 -1.84 6.38
N PHE A 141 -29.46 -1.18 5.74
CA PHE A 141 -28.89 -1.56 4.45
C PHE A 141 -28.29 -2.98 4.49
N THR A 142 -27.51 -3.28 5.52
CA THR A 142 -26.89 -4.61 5.70
C THR A 142 -27.96 -5.71 5.82
N CYS A 143 -29.03 -5.48 6.60
CA CYS A 143 -30.16 -6.42 6.71
C CYS A 143 -30.90 -6.64 5.38
N LYS A 144 -30.78 -5.70 4.43
CA LYS A 144 -31.36 -5.79 3.08
C LYS A 144 -30.35 -6.20 2.02
N GLY A 145 -29.13 -6.61 2.41
CA GLY A 145 -28.08 -7.06 1.50
C GLY A 145 -27.29 -5.94 0.81
N ILE A 146 -27.57 -4.68 1.11
CA ILE A 146 -26.83 -3.51 0.61
C ILE A 146 -25.64 -3.29 1.54
N ASN A 147 -24.52 -3.94 1.25
CA ASN A 147 -23.33 -3.96 2.13
C ASN A 147 -22.06 -3.35 1.53
N SER A 148 -22.13 -2.80 0.31
CA SER A 148 -21.00 -2.13 -0.36
C SER A 148 -21.45 -0.86 -1.07
N ILE A 149 -20.50 0.06 -1.31
CA ILE A 149 -20.73 1.31 -2.07
C ILE A 149 -21.24 0.98 -3.47
N GLU A 150 -20.70 -0.07 -4.09
CA GLU A 150 -21.11 -0.53 -5.40
C GLU A 150 -22.59 -0.94 -5.43
N LYS A 151 -23.02 -1.81 -4.50
CA LYS A 151 -24.42 -2.24 -4.41
C LYS A 151 -25.36 -1.07 -4.14
N LEU A 152 -24.96 -0.13 -3.28
CA LEU A 152 -25.73 1.07 -3.00
C LEU A 152 -25.87 1.97 -4.25
N SER A 153 -24.82 2.06 -5.07
CA SER A 153 -24.84 2.84 -6.32
C SER A 153 -25.81 2.32 -7.38
N GLN A 154 -26.21 1.05 -7.26
CA GLN A 154 -27.12 0.36 -8.18
C GLN A 154 -28.58 0.35 -7.69
N GLN A 155 -28.86 0.85 -6.49
CA GLN A 155 -30.22 0.85 -5.93
C GLN A 155 -31.12 1.90 -6.58
N ASP A 156 -32.42 1.62 -6.54
CA ASP A 156 -33.45 2.60 -6.85
C ASP A 156 -33.53 3.68 -5.75
N PRO A 157 -33.52 4.98 -6.09
CA PRO A 157 -33.65 6.07 -5.13
C PRO A 157 -34.89 5.98 -4.22
N GLY A 158 -36.05 5.62 -4.77
CA GLY A 158 -37.30 5.50 -4.01
C GLY A 158 -37.25 4.34 -3.02
N TYR A 159 -36.57 3.24 -3.39
CA TYR A 159 -36.32 2.14 -2.46
C TYR A 159 -35.45 2.56 -1.26
N ILE A 160 -34.41 3.38 -1.48
CA ILE A 160 -33.58 3.91 -0.38
C ILE A 160 -34.38 4.80 0.57
N GLU A 161 -35.26 5.65 0.02
CA GLU A 161 -36.16 6.50 0.78
C GLU A 161 -37.16 5.70 1.61
N LEU A 162 -37.76 4.67 1.01
CA LEU A 162 -38.66 3.73 1.68
C LEU A 162 -37.95 3.01 2.84
N LEU A 163 -36.75 2.47 2.60
CA LEU A 163 -35.99 1.73 3.62
C LEU A 163 -35.63 2.59 4.84
N LEU A 164 -35.30 3.86 4.61
CA LEU A 164 -34.83 4.76 5.65
C LEU A 164 -35.92 5.68 6.19
N ASN A 165 -37.17 5.52 5.72
CA ASN A 165 -38.30 6.39 6.04
C ASN A 165 -37.96 7.88 5.86
N ARG A 166 -37.43 8.22 4.68
CA ARG A 166 -37.05 9.57 4.27
C ARG A 166 -37.86 9.99 3.06
N ASN A 167 -37.95 11.30 2.83
CA ASN A 167 -38.64 11.84 1.67
C ASN A 167 -37.65 12.13 0.53
N PRO A 168 -38.12 12.16 -0.73
CA PRO A 168 -37.37 12.76 -1.83
C PRO A 168 -36.83 14.15 -1.46
N PRO A 169 -35.61 14.52 -1.88
CA PRO A 169 -34.70 13.84 -2.81
C PRO A 169 -33.59 13.02 -2.13
N PHE A 170 -33.82 12.51 -0.91
CA PHE A 170 -32.79 11.87 -0.10
C PHE A 170 -32.12 10.69 -0.81
N GLY A 171 -32.91 9.76 -1.35
CA GLY A 171 -32.41 8.56 -2.03
C GLY A 171 -31.63 8.91 -3.29
N THR A 172 -32.11 9.90 -4.05
CA THR A 172 -31.42 10.39 -5.26
C THR A 172 -30.05 10.94 -4.90
N THR A 173 -29.96 11.69 -3.80
CA THR A 173 -28.71 12.26 -3.29
C THR A 173 -27.73 11.16 -2.86
N ILE A 174 -28.18 10.16 -2.10
CA ILE A 174 -27.34 9.05 -1.64
C ILE A 174 -26.83 8.20 -2.81
N VAL A 175 -27.70 7.82 -3.74
CA VAL A 175 -27.33 7.03 -4.91
C VAL A 175 -26.36 7.81 -5.81
N SER A 176 -26.59 9.12 -6.00
CA SER A 176 -25.66 9.97 -6.74
C SER A 176 -24.29 10.09 -6.07
N LYS A 177 -24.24 10.23 -4.73
CA LYS A 177 -22.99 10.23 -3.97
C LYS A 177 -22.26 8.90 -4.10
N ALA A 178 -22.97 7.76 -4.05
CA ALA A 178 -22.39 6.44 -4.24
C ALA A 178 -21.84 6.23 -5.67
N LYS A 179 -22.53 6.74 -6.69
CA LYS A 179 -22.08 6.69 -8.10
C LYS A 179 -20.82 7.52 -8.38
N ALA A 180 -20.53 8.52 -7.55
CA ALA A 180 -19.33 9.35 -7.68
C ALA A 180 -18.04 8.65 -7.25
N PHE A 181 -18.10 7.52 -6.55
CA PHE A 181 -16.90 6.74 -6.19
C PHE A 181 -16.30 6.07 -7.43
N PRO A 182 -14.97 6.05 -7.60
CA PRO A 182 -14.33 5.45 -8.78
C PRO A 182 -14.60 3.95 -8.84
N LYS A 183 -15.05 3.48 -10.00
CA LYS A 183 -15.20 2.06 -10.31
C LYS A 183 -14.05 1.63 -11.21
N PHE A 184 -13.05 0.97 -10.63
CA PHE A 184 -11.89 0.56 -11.40
C PHE A 184 -12.23 -0.61 -12.32
N PHE A 185 -11.41 -0.83 -13.34
CA PHE A 185 -11.39 -2.07 -14.09
C PHE A 185 -9.94 -2.46 -14.39
N ILE A 186 -9.72 -3.76 -14.54
CA ILE A 186 -8.46 -4.33 -15.00
C ILE A 186 -8.79 -5.17 -16.24
N SER A 187 -8.10 -4.91 -17.34
CA SER A 187 -8.12 -5.76 -18.53
C SER A 187 -6.72 -6.30 -18.76
N VAL A 188 -6.62 -7.60 -19.00
CA VAL A 188 -5.36 -8.30 -19.23
C VAL A 188 -5.42 -8.95 -20.60
N ASP A 189 -4.48 -8.58 -21.47
CA ASP A 189 -4.34 -9.13 -22.81
C ASP A 189 -3.02 -9.93 -22.89
N GLU A 190 -3.14 -11.25 -23.05
CA GLU A 190 -2.00 -12.15 -23.22
C GLU A 190 -1.49 -12.03 -24.65
N GLN A 191 -0.34 -11.37 -24.83
CA GLN A 191 0.23 -11.17 -26.16
C GLN A 191 0.81 -12.48 -26.70
N TYR A 192 1.64 -13.12 -25.89
CA TYR A 192 2.24 -14.42 -26.21
C TYR A 192 2.86 -15.06 -24.96
N LEU A 193 3.05 -16.38 -25.06
CA LEU A 193 3.74 -17.21 -24.08
C LEU A 193 5.08 -17.66 -24.66
N LEU A 194 6.15 -17.47 -23.90
CA LEU A 194 7.46 -18.02 -24.18
C LEU A 194 7.56 -19.37 -23.48
N LEU A 195 7.48 -20.41 -24.30
CA LEU A 195 7.56 -21.80 -23.88
C LEU A 195 8.99 -22.31 -24.07
N HIS A 196 9.42 -23.16 -23.15
CA HIS A 196 10.78 -23.66 -23.10
C HIS A 196 10.84 -25.19 -22.93
N HIS A 197 9.73 -25.91 -23.15
CA HIS A 197 9.65 -27.38 -23.08
C HIS A 197 10.31 -27.94 -21.81
N GLY A 198 10.04 -27.30 -20.65
CA GLY A 198 10.59 -27.71 -19.36
C GLY A 198 12.01 -27.24 -19.04
N ALA A 199 12.73 -26.57 -19.95
CA ALA A 199 14.09 -26.09 -19.67
C ALA A 199 14.13 -24.82 -18.80
N LYS A 200 13.10 -23.97 -18.88
CA LYS A 200 13.00 -22.70 -18.15
C LYS A 200 11.54 -22.44 -17.74
N PRO A 201 11.30 -21.60 -16.72
CA PRO A 201 9.95 -21.15 -16.38
C PRO A 201 9.23 -20.56 -17.59
N VAL A 202 7.94 -20.84 -17.71
CA VAL A 202 7.09 -20.24 -18.74
C VAL A 202 7.05 -18.74 -18.51
N GLN A 203 7.33 -17.94 -19.53
CA GLN A 203 7.27 -16.48 -19.41
C GLN A 203 6.09 -15.95 -20.23
N ALA A 204 5.18 -15.23 -19.58
CA ALA A 204 4.06 -14.58 -20.27
C ALA A 204 4.38 -13.11 -20.51
N ILE A 205 3.99 -12.59 -21.68
CA ILE A 205 3.99 -11.14 -21.92
C ILE A 205 2.55 -10.66 -21.87
N LEU A 206 2.23 -9.93 -20.81
CA LEU A 206 0.87 -9.45 -20.55
C LEU A 206 0.82 -7.95 -20.73
N LYS A 207 -0.13 -7.51 -21.56
CA LYS A 207 -0.47 -6.10 -21.70
C LYS A 207 -1.65 -5.79 -20.78
N LEU A 208 -1.40 -5.01 -19.75
CA LEU A 208 -2.38 -4.59 -18.77
C LEU A 208 -2.99 -3.26 -19.18
N SER A 209 -4.31 -3.11 -19.01
CA SER A 209 -5.02 -1.84 -19.13
C SER A 209 -5.85 -1.62 -17.87
N VAL A 210 -5.53 -0.57 -17.13
CA VAL A 210 -6.21 -0.19 -15.88
C VAL A 210 -6.86 1.16 -16.07
N GLY A 211 -8.14 1.28 -15.70
CA GLY A 211 -8.89 2.52 -15.83
C GLY A 211 -10.06 2.63 -14.85
N VAL A 212 -10.91 3.62 -15.09
CA VAL A 212 -12.11 3.91 -14.28
C VAL A 212 -13.32 3.90 -15.20
N MET A 213 -14.34 3.09 -14.90
CA MET A 213 -15.51 2.85 -15.75
C MET A 213 -16.54 3.98 -15.73
N ASN A 214 -16.69 4.70 -14.61
CA ASN A 214 -17.66 5.80 -14.49
C ASN A 214 -17.13 7.13 -15.09
N THR A 215 -16.39 7.03 -16.20
CA THR A 215 -15.86 8.15 -16.98
C THR A 215 -16.98 9.08 -17.44
N GLY A 216 -16.89 10.38 -17.17
CA GLY A 216 -17.83 11.39 -17.67
C GLY A 216 -18.83 11.94 -16.65
N GLN A 217 -18.92 11.37 -15.44
CA GLN A 217 -19.56 12.04 -14.32
C GLN A 217 -18.58 13.06 -13.74
N ASN A 218 -19.02 14.28 -13.43
CA ASN A 218 -18.23 15.23 -12.65
C ASN A 218 -17.99 14.61 -11.25
N ILE A 219 -16.94 13.81 -11.11
CA ILE A 219 -16.56 13.17 -9.85
C ILE A 219 -16.07 14.27 -8.91
N LYS A 220 -17.02 14.93 -8.26
CA LYS A 220 -16.79 15.82 -7.12
C LYS A 220 -16.88 14.98 -5.85
N LEU A 221 -16.09 13.91 -5.77
CA LEU A 221 -16.01 13.11 -4.55
C LEU A 221 -15.23 13.92 -3.51
N LYS A 222 -15.93 14.50 -2.53
CA LYS A 222 -15.30 15.06 -1.35
C LYS A 222 -14.94 13.91 -0.41
N THR A 223 -13.67 13.54 -0.36
CA THR A 223 -13.19 12.62 0.67
C THR A 223 -13.06 13.35 2.00
N ARG A 224 -13.06 12.59 3.11
CA ARG A 224 -12.90 13.18 4.46
C ARG A 224 -11.59 13.96 4.63
N THR A 225 -10.56 13.60 3.86
CA THR A 225 -9.24 14.25 3.88
C THR A 225 -9.10 15.35 2.82
N ASN A 226 -10.08 15.49 1.92
CA ASN A 226 -10.06 16.39 0.76
C ASN A 226 -8.80 16.25 -0.10
N ASN A 227 -8.16 15.08 -0.07
CA ASN A 227 -6.98 14.76 -0.85
C ASN A 227 -7.35 14.36 -2.28
N LEU A 228 -6.41 14.57 -3.21
CA LEU A 228 -6.49 13.98 -4.54
C LEU A 228 -6.55 12.46 -4.42
N LEU A 229 -7.45 11.84 -5.19
CA LEU A 229 -7.59 10.40 -5.25
C LEU A 229 -6.44 9.77 -6.02
N HIS A 230 -5.85 8.72 -5.46
CA HIS A 230 -4.83 7.89 -6.07
C HIS A 230 -5.28 6.44 -6.11
N ALA A 231 -4.96 5.78 -7.22
CA ALA A 231 -5.04 4.36 -7.39
C ALA A 231 -3.66 3.75 -7.19
N SER A 232 -3.56 2.77 -6.31
CA SER A 232 -2.39 1.91 -6.17
C SER A 232 -2.65 0.62 -6.94
N ILE A 233 -1.75 0.32 -7.87
CA ILE A 233 -1.73 -0.91 -8.65
C ILE A 233 -0.60 -1.77 -8.10
N VAL A 234 -0.96 -2.93 -7.56
CA VAL A 234 -0.04 -3.87 -6.92
C VAL A 234 -0.11 -5.17 -7.70
N ILE A 235 1.04 -5.70 -8.09
CA ILE A 235 1.15 -6.94 -8.85
C ILE A 235 2.08 -7.87 -8.09
N TRP A 236 1.62 -9.07 -7.76
CA TRP A 236 2.42 -10.05 -7.01
C TRP A 236 2.20 -11.46 -7.56
N ASN A 237 3.20 -12.32 -7.34
CA ASN A 237 3.17 -13.73 -7.76
C ASN A 237 2.61 -14.63 -6.64
N SER A 238 2.45 -15.92 -6.94
CA SER A 238 2.00 -16.93 -5.95
C SER A 238 2.97 -17.17 -4.78
N GLU A 239 4.17 -16.60 -4.82
CA GLU A 239 5.16 -16.71 -3.75
C GLU A 239 5.08 -15.52 -2.77
N ASP A 240 4.12 -14.62 -2.98
CA ASP A 240 3.91 -13.34 -2.28
C ASP A 240 5.01 -12.30 -2.57
N GLU A 241 5.71 -12.43 -3.70
CA GLU A 241 6.70 -11.45 -4.12
C GLU A 241 6.07 -10.35 -4.97
N LEU A 242 6.45 -9.11 -4.68
CA LEU A 242 6.03 -7.95 -5.44
C LEU A 242 6.74 -7.92 -6.80
N VAL A 243 5.95 -7.97 -7.88
CA VAL A 243 6.43 -7.91 -9.27
C VAL A 243 6.47 -6.48 -9.78
N ASP A 244 5.40 -5.70 -9.56
CA ASP A 244 5.34 -4.29 -9.94
C ASP A 244 4.43 -3.52 -8.99
N PHE A 245 4.75 -2.24 -8.77
CA PHE A 245 3.95 -1.31 -7.99
C PHE A 245 3.89 0.04 -8.68
N ARG A 246 2.66 0.51 -8.94
CA ARG A 246 2.43 1.83 -9.54
C ARG A 246 1.37 2.60 -8.78
N ARG A 247 1.60 3.90 -8.65
CA ARG A 247 0.64 4.82 -8.04
C ARG A 247 0.27 5.91 -9.03
N ILE A 248 -1.01 6.00 -9.37
CA ILE A 248 -1.52 6.90 -10.42
C ILE A 248 -2.68 7.71 -9.86
N GLN A 249 -2.79 8.99 -10.21
CA GLN A 249 -3.96 9.77 -9.82
C GLN A 249 -5.21 9.25 -10.54
N VAL A 250 -6.31 9.08 -9.81
CA VAL A 250 -7.59 8.60 -10.37
C VAL A 250 -8.08 9.51 -11.50
N LYS A 251 -7.85 10.82 -11.39
CA LYS A 251 -8.17 11.78 -12.47
C LYS A 251 -7.50 11.40 -13.80
N ALA A 252 -6.23 10.98 -13.75
CA ALA A 252 -5.51 10.57 -14.95
C ALA A 252 -6.01 9.23 -15.51
N LEU A 253 -6.60 8.36 -14.68
CA LEU A 253 -7.24 7.10 -15.09
C LEU A 253 -8.65 7.30 -15.66
N ILE A 254 -9.34 8.36 -15.22
CA ILE A 254 -10.62 8.80 -15.80
C ILE A 254 -10.37 9.35 -17.21
N GLU A 255 -9.36 10.22 -17.39
CA GLU A 255 -9.06 10.80 -18.70
C GLU A 255 -8.67 9.74 -19.74
N LYS A 256 -7.81 8.78 -19.36
CA LYS A 256 -7.40 7.69 -20.22
C LYS A 256 -6.97 6.46 -19.41
N PRO A 257 -7.43 5.25 -19.78
CA PRO A 257 -6.87 4.01 -19.23
C PRO A 257 -5.35 3.96 -19.42
N ARG A 258 -4.65 3.44 -18.43
CA ARG A 258 -3.19 3.32 -18.43
C ARG A 258 -2.81 1.90 -18.83
N GLU A 259 -2.08 1.82 -19.93
CA GLU A 259 -1.57 0.58 -20.46
C GLU A 259 -0.10 0.39 -20.10
N PHE A 260 0.26 -0.82 -19.74
CA PHE A 260 1.66 -1.20 -19.50
C PHE A 260 1.87 -2.70 -19.64
N GLU A 261 3.10 -3.06 -20.00
CA GLU A 261 3.51 -4.44 -20.18
C GLU A 261 4.18 -4.97 -18.92
N ILE A 262 3.87 -6.21 -18.56
CA ILE A 262 4.57 -6.98 -17.55
C ILE A 262 5.03 -8.32 -18.14
N LYS A 263 6.12 -8.87 -17.60
CA LYS A 263 6.74 -10.12 -18.07
C LYS A 263 6.90 -11.16 -16.96
N PRO A 264 5.80 -11.59 -16.31
CA PRO A 264 5.88 -12.56 -15.23
C PRO A 264 6.40 -13.91 -15.70
N SER A 265 7.17 -14.58 -14.84
CA SER A 265 7.66 -15.94 -15.01
C SER A 265 6.90 -16.91 -14.11
N PHE A 266 6.56 -18.08 -14.64
CA PHE A 266 5.77 -19.11 -13.97
C PHE A 266 6.59 -20.39 -13.86
N GLY A 267 6.95 -20.75 -12.63
CA GLY A 267 7.73 -21.96 -12.35
C GLY A 267 6.94 -23.26 -12.47
N ASN A 268 5.62 -23.21 -12.30
CA ASN A 268 4.75 -24.38 -12.39
C ASN A 268 3.36 -24.03 -12.94
N SER A 269 2.61 -25.08 -13.30
CA SER A 269 1.26 -24.95 -13.87
C SER A 269 0.22 -24.32 -12.94
N LYS A 270 0.49 -24.27 -11.63
CA LYS A 270 -0.38 -23.64 -10.61
C LYS A 270 0.04 -22.21 -10.28
N SER A 271 1.20 -21.75 -10.74
CA SER A 271 1.67 -20.40 -10.52
C SER A 271 0.71 -19.41 -11.17
N LYS A 272 0.35 -18.38 -10.42
CA LYS A 272 -0.52 -17.29 -10.82
C LYS A 272 0.17 -15.94 -10.58
N ILE A 273 -0.31 -14.94 -11.29
CA ILE A 273 -0.04 -13.53 -11.00
C ILE A 273 -1.35 -12.86 -10.62
N SER A 274 -1.33 -12.13 -9.52
CA SER A 274 -2.47 -11.35 -9.05
C SER A 274 -2.20 -9.88 -9.28
N ILE A 275 -3.17 -9.20 -9.88
CA ILE A 275 -3.13 -7.77 -10.18
C ILE A 275 -4.26 -7.13 -9.42
N GLN A 276 -3.96 -6.20 -8.52
CA GLN A 276 -4.95 -5.44 -7.78
C GLN A 276 -4.82 -3.97 -8.11
N VAL A 277 -5.96 -3.31 -8.28
CA VAL A 277 -6.07 -1.84 -8.25
C VAL A 277 -6.98 -1.45 -7.09
N SER A 278 -6.54 -0.51 -6.25
CA SER A 278 -7.31 -0.03 -5.10
C SER A 278 -7.18 1.49 -4.93
N CYS A 279 -8.17 2.10 -4.27
CA CYS A 279 -8.13 3.52 -3.92
C CYS A 279 -7.41 3.74 -2.59
N ASP A 280 -6.39 4.60 -2.56
CA ASP A 280 -5.66 4.90 -1.33
C ASP A 280 -6.51 5.69 -0.32
N GLU A 281 -7.42 6.53 -0.82
CA GLU A 281 -8.20 7.46 -0.01
C GLU A 281 -9.62 6.96 0.33
N CYS A 282 -10.04 5.82 -0.22
CA CYS A 282 -11.38 5.26 0.00
C CYS A 282 -11.33 3.76 0.29
N ALA A 283 -12.05 3.31 1.31
CA ALA A 283 -12.18 1.88 1.63
C ALA A 283 -13.26 1.20 0.77
N GLY A 284 -13.08 -0.09 0.52
CA GLY A 284 -14.04 -0.93 -0.20
C GLY A 284 -14.06 -0.70 -1.71
N LEU A 285 -13.06 0.02 -2.25
CA LEU A 285 -12.88 0.21 -3.69
C LEU A 285 -11.60 -0.49 -4.13
N HIS A 286 -11.74 -1.71 -4.62
CA HIS A 286 -10.66 -2.44 -5.25
C HIS A 286 -11.21 -3.40 -6.29
N GLU A 287 -10.36 -3.71 -7.27
CA GLU A 287 -10.58 -4.79 -8.22
C GLU A 287 -9.33 -5.67 -8.21
N VAL A 288 -9.53 -6.98 -8.32
CA VAL A 288 -8.46 -7.97 -8.38
C VAL A 288 -8.68 -8.84 -9.61
N TYR A 289 -7.62 -9.03 -10.38
CA TYR A 289 -7.58 -9.94 -11.51
C TYR A 289 -6.47 -10.98 -11.29
N GLU A 290 -6.84 -12.26 -11.33
CA GLU A 290 -5.86 -13.35 -11.30
C GLU A 290 -5.63 -13.86 -12.72
N TYR A 291 -4.37 -13.90 -13.14
CA TYR A 291 -3.96 -14.52 -14.39
C TYR A 291 -3.16 -15.79 -14.11
N GLN A 292 -3.47 -16.83 -14.87
CA GLN A 292 -2.78 -18.11 -14.87
C GLN A 292 -2.58 -18.57 -16.32
N PRO A 293 -1.35 -18.90 -16.75
CA PRO A 293 -1.09 -19.41 -18.08
C PRO A 293 -1.85 -20.74 -18.31
N ARG A 294 -2.53 -20.85 -19.45
CA ARG A 294 -3.23 -22.09 -19.84
C ARG A 294 -2.34 -22.96 -20.71
N VAL A 295 -1.35 -23.59 -20.08
CA VAL A 295 -0.32 -24.42 -20.75
C VAL A 295 -0.30 -25.81 -20.13
N SER A 296 0.08 -26.83 -20.92
CA SER A 296 0.31 -28.19 -20.43
C SER A 296 1.43 -28.24 -19.39
N GLN A 297 1.39 -29.23 -18.50
CA GLN A 297 2.39 -29.37 -17.43
C GLN A 297 3.81 -29.64 -17.96
N GLU A 298 3.93 -30.23 -19.14
CA GLU A 298 5.19 -30.57 -19.81
C GLU A 298 6.03 -29.34 -20.18
N GLU A 299 5.40 -28.18 -20.33
CA GLU A 299 6.09 -26.94 -20.68
C GLU A 299 6.79 -26.29 -19.47
N PHE A 300 6.45 -26.72 -18.26
CA PHE A 300 7.06 -26.22 -17.03
C PHE A 300 8.27 -27.06 -16.63
N PRO A 301 9.26 -26.47 -15.95
CA PRO A 301 10.36 -27.22 -15.38
C PRO A 301 9.85 -28.33 -14.48
N SER A 302 10.17 -29.57 -14.82
CA SER A 302 9.99 -30.69 -13.90
C SER A 302 10.89 -30.42 -12.70
N VAL A 303 10.30 -30.21 -11.52
CA VAL A 303 11.05 -30.33 -10.27
C VAL A 303 11.59 -31.75 -10.30
N ALA A 304 12.91 -31.91 -10.52
CA ALA A 304 13.53 -33.19 -10.37
C ALA A 304 13.18 -33.64 -8.94
N HIS A 305 12.34 -34.68 -8.84
CA HIS A 305 12.31 -35.48 -7.64
C HIS A 305 13.76 -35.93 -7.44
N ILE A 306 14.46 -35.29 -6.49
CA ILE A 306 15.53 -35.99 -5.80
C ILE A 306 14.78 -37.00 -4.94
N GLU A 307 14.30 -38.07 -5.58
CA GLU A 307 14.24 -39.34 -4.89
C GLU A 307 15.69 -39.59 -4.49
N ALA A 308 15.97 -39.37 -3.21
CA ALA A 308 17.06 -40.07 -2.58
C ALA A 308 16.76 -41.55 -2.88
N ASN A 309 17.46 -42.10 -3.87
CA ASN A 309 17.69 -43.52 -3.91
C ASN A 309 18.43 -43.83 -2.61
N ASP A 310 17.67 -44.15 -1.57
CA ASP A 310 18.09 -44.90 -0.40
C ASP A 310 18.40 -46.35 -0.86
N GLU A 311 19.34 -46.46 -1.79
CA GLU A 311 20.18 -47.64 -1.99
C GLU A 311 21.64 -47.21 -1.81
N SER A 312 21.93 -46.50 -0.72
CA SER A 312 23.26 -46.58 -0.13
C SER A 312 23.32 -47.89 0.64
N SER A 313 23.99 -48.89 0.06
CA SER A 313 24.55 -50.00 0.80
C SER A 313 25.22 -49.49 2.08
N GLU A 314 24.97 -50.15 3.21
CA GLU A 314 25.53 -49.86 4.54
C GLU A 314 27.09 -49.96 4.63
N GLU A 315 27.82 -49.91 3.52
CA GLU A 315 29.27 -50.08 3.48
C GLU A 315 30.08 -48.78 3.48
N ASP A 316 29.47 -47.60 3.31
CA ASP A 316 30.19 -46.31 3.30
C ASP A 316 30.04 -45.51 4.61
N LEU A 317 30.21 -46.18 5.76
CA LEU A 317 30.34 -45.47 7.04
C LEU A 317 31.78 -44.94 7.17
N ILE A 318 31.98 -43.67 6.82
CA ILE A 318 33.26 -42.96 6.92
C ILE A 318 33.66 -42.84 8.39
N ASP A 319 34.80 -43.43 8.77
CA ASP A 319 35.34 -43.35 10.12
C ASP A 319 35.99 -41.98 10.36
N LEU A 320 35.30 -41.13 11.13
CA LEU A 320 35.73 -39.77 11.48
C LEU A 320 36.81 -39.73 12.56
N THR A 321 37.39 -40.87 12.94
CA THR A 321 38.47 -40.92 13.95
C THR A 321 39.87 -40.92 13.35
N ASP A 322 40.00 -41.01 12.02
CA ASP A 322 41.29 -41.03 11.35
C ASP A 322 41.81 -39.62 11.04
N ALA A 323 42.82 -39.19 11.81
CA ALA A 323 43.37 -37.83 11.74
C ALA A 323 44.10 -37.55 10.42
N ASP A 324 44.65 -38.59 9.78
CA ASP A 324 45.38 -38.46 8.52
C ASP A 324 44.42 -38.14 7.35
N PHE A 325 43.20 -38.69 7.38
CA PHE A 325 42.16 -38.42 6.38
C PHE A 325 41.61 -36.99 6.50
N ILE A 326 41.47 -36.48 7.72
CA ILE A 326 41.03 -35.10 7.96
C ILE A 326 42.09 -34.10 7.45
N ASP A 327 43.38 -34.41 7.61
CA ASP A 327 44.46 -33.56 7.13
C ASP A 327 44.54 -33.55 5.59
N GLU A 328 44.31 -34.70 4.94
CA GLU A 328 44.24 -34.79 3.47
C GLU A 328 43.04 -34.00 2.91
N MET A 329 41.88 -34.02 3.60
CA MET A 329 40.70 -33.25 3.20
C MET A 329 40.91 -31.73 3.37
N LEU A 330 41.61 -31.30 4.41
CA LEU A 330 41.98 -29.91 4.64
C LEU A 330 43.00 -29.42 3.61
N GLN A 331 43.98 -30.25 3.25
CA GLN A 331 44.97 -29.92 2.22
C GLN A 331 44.32 -29.75 0.83
N MET A 332 43.33 -30.59 0.47
CA MET A 332 42.56 -30.43 -0.76
C MET A 332 41.74 -29.12 -0.81
N GLN A 333 41.18 -28.68 0.31
CA GLN A 333 40.44 -27.42 0.41
C GLN A 333 41.38 -26.21 0.25
N VAL A 334 42.59 -26.26 0.80
CA VAL A 334 43.62 -25.20 0.69
C VAL A 334 44.12 -25.04 -0.75
N VAL A 335 44.30 -26.14 -1.49
CA VAL A 335 44.68 -26.11 -2.92
C VAL A 335 43.57 -25.46 -3.77
N LYS A 336 42.29 -25.76 -3.49
CA LYS A 336 41.13 -25.13 -4.17
C LYS A 336 41.05 -23.62 -3.96
N VAL A 337 41.33 -23.15 -2.74
CA VAL A 337 41.27 -21.71 -2.40
C VAL A 337 42.46 -20.94 -3.02
N SER A 338 43.62 -21.59 -3.14
CA SER A 338 44.82 -21.02 -3.78
C SER A 338 44.63 -20.84 -5.29
N ALA A 339 44.08 -21.85 -5.98
CA ALA A 339 43.79 -21.78 -7.41
C ALA A 339 42.78 -20.67 -7.76
N LEU A 340 41.81 -20.41 -6.87
CA LEU A 340 40.82 -19.33 -7.05
C LEU A 340 41.39 -17.91 -6.84
N LYS A 341 42.52 -17.78 -6.13
CA LYS A 341 43.25 -16.50 -5.99
C LYS A 341 44.10 -16.18 -7.22
N GLU A 342 44.81 -17.16 -7.78
CA GLU A 342 45.63 -16.97 -8.98
C GLU A 342 44.79 -16.59 -10.21
N ILE A 343 43.58 -17.15 -10.34
CA ILE A 343 42.64 -16.79 -11.43
C ILE A 343 42.20 -15.32 -11.35
N LYS A 344 42.04 -14.77 -10.14
CA LYS A 344 41.65 -13.36 -9.95
C LYS A 344 42.81 -12.39 -10.19
N GLU A 345 44.05 -12.76 -9.90
CA GLU A 345 45.22 -11.90 -10.14
C GLU A 345 45.59 -11.80 -11.64
N VAL A 346 45.36 -12.87 -12.42
CA VAL A 346 45.55 -12.86 -13.89
C VAL A 346 44.52 -11.98 -14.62
N GLU A 347 43.33 -11.82 -14.07
CA GLU A 347 42.25 -11.00 -14.64
C GLU A 347 42.47 -9.49 -14.41
N VAL A 348 43.17 -9.11 -13.33
CA VAL A 348 43.51 -7.70 -13.03
C VAL A 348 44.70 -7.20 -13.87
N ALA A 349 45.62 -8.08 -14.27
CA ALA A 349 46.81 -7.72 -15.07
C ALA A 349 46.54 -7.44 -16.56
N LYS A 350 45.36 -7.79 -17.09
CA LYS A 350 45.03 -7.63 -18.54
C LYS A 350 44.36 -6.30 -18.92
N ASN A 351 44.11 -5.39 -17.98
CA ASN A 351 43.38 -4.13 -18.23
C ASN A 351 44.22 -2.84 -18.14
N VAL A 352 45.55 -2.93 -18.27
CA VAL A 352 46.43 -1.74 -18.33
C VAL A 352 47.33 -1.85 -19.55
N ASP A 353 47.01 -1.07 -20.60
CA ASP A 353 47.91 -0.34 -21.53
C ASP A 353 47.37 -0.28 -22.97
N LEU A 354 47.02 0.93 -23.46
CA LEU A 354 47.50 1.49 -24.75
C LEU A 354 47.14 2.99 -24.88
N PRO A 355 47.96 3.82 -25.56
CA PRO A 355 48.15 5.25 -25.25
C PRO A 355 47.47 6.27 -26.21
N ASN A 356 47.42 7.52 -25.71
CA ASN A 356 46.88 8.77 -26.28
C ASN A 356 47.37 9.16 -27.70
N GLN A 357 46.46 9.69 -28.54
CA GLN A 357 46.74 10.72 -29.55
C GLN A 357 45.63 11.79 -29.59
N ILE A 358 46.01 13.03 -29.96
CA ILE A 358 45.35 14.31 -29.66
C ILE A 358 44.45 14.83 -30.82
N GLY A 359 43.26 15.34 -30.46
CA GLY A 359 42.51 16.45 -31.10
C GLY A 359 41.42 16.11 -32.15
N PRO A 360 40.47 17.03 -32.47
CA PRO A 360 39.71 17.95 -31.61
C PRO A 360 38.17 17.79 -31.73
N GLU A 361 37.45 18.34 -30.73
CA GLU A 361 36.05 18.80 -30.74
C GLU A 361 34.90 17.87 -31.17
N SER A 362 34.13 17.36 -30.20
CA SER A 362 32.67 17.61 -30.14
C SER A 362 32.07 17.33 -28.75
N LYS A 363 31.29 18.31 -28.28
CA LYS A 363 30.67 18.50 -26.96
C LYS A 363 30.01 17.26 -26.32
N ARG A 364 30.56 16.77 -25.20
CA ARG A 364 29.80 16.05 -24.16
C ARG A 364 29.25 17.06 -23.15
N ARG A 365 27.92 17.07 -22.97
CA ARG A 365 27.28 17.65 -21.78
C ARG A 365 27.48 16.68 -20.61
N THR A 366 28.38 17.03 -19.71
CA THR A 366 28.48 16.41 -18.38
C THR A 366 27.61 17.21 -17.40
N TYR A 367 26.66 16.53 -16.75
CA TYR A 367 25.99 17.05 -15.57
C TYR A 367 26.95 16.92 -14.39
N ALA A 368 27.61 18.03 -14.04
CA ALA A 368 28.35 18.17 -12.80
C ALA A 368 27.39 18.54 -11.67
N ASN A 369 27.31 17.66 -10.66
CA ASN A 369 26.86 18.04 -9.32
C ASN A 369 27.91 18.99 -8.72
N LYS A 370 27.53 20.26 -8.52
CA LYS A 370 28.20 21.17 -7.57
C LYS A 370 27.18 21.61 -6.54
N ARG A 371 27.38 21.14 -5.31
CA ARG A 371 26.96 21.87 -4.11
C ARG A 371 27.98 22.98 -3.89
N THR A 372 27.52 24.22 -3.81
CA THR A 372 28.24 25.33 -3.18
C THR A 372 27.27 26.00 -2.22
N TYR A 373 27.63 25.96 -0.94
CA TYR A 373 27.12 26.89 0.05
C TYR A 373 27.95 28.16 -0.06
N GLU A 374 27.31 29.28 -0.37
CA GLU A 374 27.84 30.62 -0.08
C GLU A 374 26.76 31.42 0.65
N HIS A 375 27.21 32.11 1.69
CA HIS A 375 26.42 32.90 2.61
C HIS A 375 25.96 34.23 1.97
N ALA A 376 24.69 34.55 2.21
CA ALA A 376 24.08 35.86 2.49
C ALA A 376 24.60 37.13 1.76
N THR A 377 23.67 37.88 1.15
CA THR A 377 23.29 39.23 1.62
C THR A 377 21.97 39.71 0.99
N ASN A 378 21.10 40.22 1.87
CA ASN A 378 20.02 41.21 1.72
C ASN A 378 19.54 41.63 0.32
N ASN A 379 18.26 41.38 0.03
CA ASN A 379 17.25 42.39 -0.35
C ASN A 379 16.00 41.70 -0.90
N THR A 380 14.90 41.68 -0.13
CA THR A 380 13.51 41.49 -0.63
C THR A 380 12.53 41.59 0.53
N VAL A 381 12.46 42.75 1.18
CA VAL A 381 11.35 43.11 2.10
C VAL A 381 10.43 44.18 1.48
N GLU A 382 10.79 44.77 0.33
CA GLU A 382 9.95 45.81 -0.30
C GLU A 382 8.99 45.32 -1.39
N GLU A 383 9.19 44.12 -1.96
CA GLU A 383 8.32 43.65 -3.07
C GLU A 383 7.04 42.93 -2.61
N ASN A 384 6.99 42.41 -1.39
CA ASN A 384 5.81 41.70 -0.88
C ASN A 384 4.75 42.62 -0.25
N THR A 385 5.13 43.86 0.10
CA THR A 385 4.21 44.85 0.72
C THR A 385 3.40 45.61 -0.34
N GLN A 386 3.86 45.69 -1.59
CA GLN A 386 3.10 46.34 -2.67
C GLN A 386 2.03 45.44 -3.32
N ARG A 387 2.20 44.10 -3.28
CA ARG A 387 1.19 43.16 -3.81
C ARG A 387 -0.05 43.04 -2.92
N TYR A 388 0.07 43.26 -1.61
CA TYR A 388 -1.07 43.24 -0.69
C TYR A 388 -1.91 44.52 -0.73
N LYS A 389 -1.35 45.67 -1.13
CA LYS A 389 -2.11 46.93 -1.29
C LYS A 389 -2.91 47.01 -2.60
N ARG A 390 -2.47 46.40 -3.70
CA ARG A 390 -3.23 46.41 -4.97
C ARG A 390 -4.44 45.47 -5.01
N ARG A 391 -4.49 44.48 -4.12
CA ARG A 391 -5.62 43.53 -4.03
C ARG A 391 -6.76 43.99 -3.11
N ALA A 392 -6.52 45.02 -2.30
CA ALA A 392 -7.51 45.61 -1.40
C ALA A 392 -8.24 46.83 -1.99
N MET A 393 -7.84 47.33 -3.17
CA MET A 393 -8.46 48.49 -3.85
C MET A 393 -9.26 48.11 -5.11
N SER A 394 -9.50 46.83 -5.40
CA SER A 394 -10.36 46.39 -6.52
C SER A 394 -11.67 45.75 -6.05
N SER A 395 -12.10 46.04 -4.82
CA SER A 395 -13.27 45.45 -4.16
C SER A 395 -14.25 46.50 -3.61
N SER A 396 -14.08 47.78 -3.96
CA SER A 396 -14.88 48.89 -3.40
C SER A 396 -15.72 49.67 -4.42
N ASP A 397 -15.69 49.33 -5.71
CA ASP A 397 -16.23 50.21 -6.77
C ASP A 397 -17.38 49.56 -7.59
N GLU A 398 -18.11 48.58 -7.04
CA GLU A 398 -19.28 47.96 -7.71
C GLU A 398 -20.56 47.98 -6.84
N GLU A 399 -20.79 49.03 -6.03
CA GLU A 399 -22.04 49.17 -5.25
C GLU A 399 -22.77 50.52 -5.39
N ASP A 400 -22.46 51.33 -6.41
CA ASP A 400 -23.24 52.54 -6.74
C ASP A 400 -23.50 52.65 -8.25
N GLN A 401 -24.49 51.90 -8.75
CA GLN A 401 -25.22 52.20 -10.00
C GLN A 401 -26.42 51.25 -10.16
N LEU A 402 -27.50 51.52 -9.43
CA LEU A 402 -28.88 51.14 -9.78
C LEU A 402 -29.84 52.13 -9.09
N ALA A 403 -30.05 53.26 -9.76
CA ALA A 403 -31.20 54.14 -9.63
C ALA A 403 -31.68 54.50 -11.04
#